data_AF-A0A0H3HM73-F1
#
_entry.id   AF-A0A0H3HM73-F1
#
_cell.length_a   1.000
_cell.length_b   1.000
_cell.length_c   1.000
_cell.angle_alpha   90.00
_cell.angle_beta   90.00
_cell.angle_gamma   90.00
#
_symmetry.space_group_name_H-M   'P 1'
#
loop_
_entity.id
_entity.type
_entity.pdbx_description
1 polymer ?
#
loop_
_entity_poly.entity_id
_entity_poly.type
_entity_poly.pdbx_seq_one_letter_code
_entity_poly.pdbx_strand_id
1 'polypeptide(L)' 'MQHRTEVVEAGIARQVELTIPAVAAGEASGRLEACEMGVETLFTGFLAKKHRNARTLVFHITALQDIGKD' A
#
# COMPACT_ATOMS: atom_id res chain seq x y z
N MET A 1 -5.91 0.32 -2.53
CA MET A 1 -4.71 1.17 -2.50
C MET A 1 -4.12 1.18 -3.90
N GLN A 2 -3.79 2.37 -4.41
CA GLN A 2 -3.15 2.55 -5.71
C GLN A 2 -1.71 3.01 -5.48
N HIS A 3 -0.78 2.43 -6.23
CA HIS A 3 0.63 2.79 -6.22
C HIS A 3 1.07 2.99 -7.66
N ARG A 4 1.77 4.09 -7.93
CA ARG A 4 2.37 4.38 -9.23
C ARG A 4 3.74 4.97 -9.01
N THR A 5 4.75 4.43 -9.69
CA THR A 5 6.13 4.90 -9.57
C THR A 5 6.98 4.48 -10.78
N GLU A 6 8.22 4.91 -10.81
CA GLU A 6 9.25 4.38 -11.70
C GLU A 6 10.26 3.56 -10.90
N VAL A 7 10.56 2.35 -11.36
CA VAL A 7 11.58 1.49 -10.78
C VAL A 7 12.63 1.12 -11.82
N VAL A 8 13.85 0.85 -11.37
CA VAL A 8 14.91 0.30 -12.23
C VAL A 8 14.95 -1.21 -12.05
N GLU A 9 14.66 -1.95 -13.11
CA GLU A 9 14.74 -3.42 -13.15
C GLU A 9 15.76 -3.86 -14.21
N ALA A 10 16.75 -4.63 -13.80
CA ALA A 10 17.86 -5.07 -14.67
C ALA A 10 18.55 -3.90 -15.40
N GLY A 11 18.68 -2.74 -14.73
CA GLY A 11 19.29 -1.53 -15.28
C GLY A 11 18.38 -0.72 -16.21
N ILE A 12 17.11 -1.08 -16.37
CA ILE A 12 16.16 -0.40 -17.25
C ILE A 12 15.05 0.23 -16.41
N ALA A 13 14.77 1.51 -16.63
CA ALA A 13 13.66 2.22 -16.00
C ALA A 13 12.31 1.68 -16.51
N ARG A 14 11.38 1.44 -15.60
CA ARG A 14 10.03 0.93 -15.87
C ARG A 14 8.99 1.68 -15.06
N GLN A 15 7.93 2.10 -15.74
CA GLN A 15 6.72 2.59 -15.09
C GLN A 15 5.95 1.41 -14.50
N VAL A 16 5.66 1.49 -13.21
CA VAL A 16 4.90 0.48 -12.47
C VAL A 16 3.64 1.13 -11.93
N GLU A 17 2.51 0.47 -12.16
CA GLU A 17 1.23 0.83 -11.57
C GLU A 17 0.59 -0.43 -10.98
N LEU A 18 0.14 -0.33 -9.73
CA LEU A 18 -0.46 -1.42 -8.98
C LEU A 18 -1.67 -0.91 -8.21
N THR A 19 -2.79 -1.62 -8.35
CA THR A 19 -3.91 -1.48 -7.42
C THR A 19 -4.10 -2.80 -6.67
N ILE A 20 -4.03 -2.76 -5.34
CA ILE A 20 -4.15 -3.94 -4.49
C ILE A 20 -5.17 -3.70 -3.35
N PRO A 21 -5.95 -4.73 -2.95
CA PRO A 21 -6.71 -4.69 -1.71
C PRO A 21 -5.77 -4.50 -0.52
N ALA A 22 -6.12 -3.61 0.39
CA ALA A 22 -5.36 -3.37 1.62
C ALA A 22 -6.31 -3.32 2.81
N VAL A 23 -5.80 -3.69 3.98
CA VAL A 23 -6.55 -3.70 5.24
C VAL A 23 -5.66 -3.24 6.39
N ALA A 24 -6.21 -2.44 7.29
CA ALA A 24 -5.60 -2.11 8.57
C ALA A 24 -6.48 -2.65 9.69
N ALA A 25 -5.88 -3.05 10.81
CA ALA A 25 -6.60 -3.54 11.98
C ALA A 25 -5.98 -2.98 13.27
N GLY A 26 -6.76 -2.92 14.34
CA GLY A 26 -6.32 -2.36 15.61
C GLY A 26 -6.00 -0.87 15.50
N GLU A 27 -4.94 -0.43 16.16
CA GLU A 27 -4.55 1.00 16.17
C GLU A 27 -4.32 1.58 14.76
N ALA A 28 -3.79 0.78 13.84
CA ALA A 28 -3.54 1.22 12.46
C ALA A 28 -4.84 1.52 11.69
N SER A 29 -5.98 0.91 12.04
CA SER A 29 -7.25 1.20 11.35
C SER A 29 -7.75 2.60 11.64
N GLY A 30 -7.66 3.07 12.89
CA GLY A 30 -8.05 4.44 13.24
C GLY A 30 -7.19 5.49 12.55
N ARG A 31 -5.88 5.25 12.45
CA ARG A 31 -4.96 6.12 11.70
C ARG A 31 -5.29 6.14 10.21
N LEU A 32 -5.65 5.00 9.63
CA LEU A 32 -6.04 4.90 8.22
C LEU A 32 -7.39 5.60 7.96
N GLU A 33 -8.36 5.48 8.88
CA GLU A 33 -9.65 6.17 8.79
C GLU A 33 -9.52 7.70 8.85
N ALA A 34 -8.54 8.19 9.60
CA ALA A 34 -8.22 9.61 9.68
C ALA A 34 -7.35 10.13 8.52
N CYS A 35 -6.83 9.25 7.67
CA CYS A 35 -5.99 9.62 6.54
C CYS A 35 -6.84 10.30 5.45
N GLU A 36 -6.38 11.44 4.95
CA GLU A 36 -7.05 12.12 3.84
C GLU A 36 -7.03 11.25 2.59
N MET A 37 -8.10 11.31 1.80
CA MET A 37 -8.19 10.57 0.54
C MET A 37 -7.51 11.35 -0.59
N GLY A 38 -6.77 10.63 -1.45
CA GLY A 38 -6.13 11.21 -2.62
C GLY A 38 -4.78 11.88 -2.36
N VAL A 39 -4.26 11.81 -1.14
CA VAL A 39 -2.88 12.21 -0.81
C VAL A 39 -1.92 11.05 -0.98
N GLU A 40 -0.67 11.34 -1.34
CA GLU A 40 0.39 10.34 -1.32
C GLU A 40 0.77 10.03 0.13
N THR A 41 0.85 8.74 0.44
CA THR A 41 1.14 8.27 1.80
C THR A 41 2.01 7.03 1.69
N LEU A 42 3.05 6.97 2.51
CA LEU A 42 3.88 5.80 2.65
C LEU A 42 3.20 4.82 3.61
N PHE A 43 2.81 3.65 3.09
CA PHE A 43 2.22 2.58 3.88
C PHE A 43 3.25 1.48 4.13
N THR A 44 3.36 1.00 5.36
CA THR A 44 4.24 -0.11 5.75
C THR A 44 3.42 -1.30 6.24
N GLY A 45 3.83 -2.51 5.89
CA GLY A 45 3.10 -3.71 6.24
C GLY A 45 3.63 -4.99 5.59
N PHE A 46 2.76 -5.97 5.43
CA PHE A 46 3.10 -7.26 4.82
C PHE A 46 2.01 -7.77 3.87
N LEU A 47 2.36 -8.67 2.96
CA LEU A 47 1.42 -9.33 2.05
C LEU A 47 0.99 -10.68 2.62
N ALA A 48 -0.31 -10.95 2.57
CA ALA A 48 -0.86 -12.25 2.90
C ALA A 48 -1.94 -12.66 1.89
N LYS A 49 -2.26 -13.96 1.83
CA LYS A 49 -3.44 -14.41 1.10
C LYS A 49 -4.69 -13.84 1.76
N LYS A 50 -5.65 -13.37 0.96
CA LYS A 50 -6.92 -12.83 1.47
C LYS A 50 -7.66 -13.79 2.42
N HIS A 51 -7.53 -15.10 2.18
CA HIS A 51 -7.95 -16.19 3.06
C HIS A 51 -7.15 -17.46 2.68
N ARG A 52 -7.29 -18.55 3.46
CA ARG A 52 -6.46 -19.79 3.38
C ARG A 52 -6.17 -20.28 1.94
N ASN A 53 -7.19 -20.29 1.08
CA ASN A 53 -7.11 -20.84 -0.28
C ASN A 53 -7.11 -19.76 -1.38
N ALA A 54 -6.97 -18.48 -1.03
CA ALA A 54 -6.99 -17.40 -2.01
C ALA A 54 -5.74 -17.44 -2.92
N ARG A 55 -5.95 -17.14 -4.19
CA ARG A 55 -4.88 -16.80 -5.15
C ARG A 55 -4.54 -15.31 -5.14
N THR A 56 -5.35 -14.51 -4.47
CA THR A 56 -5.19 -13.05 -4.35
C THR A 56 -4.50 -12.69 -3.04
N LEU A 57 -3.63 -11.69 -3.12
CA LEU A 57 -2.98 -11.09 -1.98
C LEU A 57 -3.78 -9.89 -1.47
N VAL A 58 -3.67 -9.64 -0.17
CA VAL A 58 -4.09 -8.42 0.51
C VAL A 58 -2.88 -7.84 1.22
N PHE A 59 -2.74 -6.52 1.19
CA PHE A 59 -1.72 -5.80 1.92
C PHE A 59 -2.21 -5.43 3.32
N HIS A 60 -1.60 -6.01 4.35
CA HIS A 60 -1.91 -5.72 5.74
C HIS A 60 -1.07 -4.54 6.22
N ILE A 61 -1.71 -3.38 6.39
CA ILE A 61 -1.09 -2.13 6.82
C ILE A 61 -0.84 -2.19 8.33
N THR A 62 0.38 -1.83 8.72
CA THR A 62 0.86 -1.76 10.10
C THR A 62 1.26 -0.35 10.51
N ALA A 63 1.64 0.50 9.55
CA ALA A 63 1.92 1.91 9.76
C ALA A 63 1.63 2.71 8.48
N LEU A 64 1.39 4.00 8.66
CA LEU A 64 1.28 5.00 7.59
C LEU A 64 2.06 6.26 7.97
N GLN A 65 2.70 6.87 6.99
CA GLN A 65 3.41 8.13 7.12
C GLN A 65 2.95 9.03 5.97
N ASP A 66 2.46 10.22 6.32
CA ASP A 66 2.27 11.27 5.34
C ASP A 66 3.63 11.65 4.76
N ILE A 67 3.74 11.62 3.44
CA ILE A 67 4.94 12.02 2.73
C ILE A 67 4.78 13.36 2.03
N GLY A 68 3.58 13.96 2.08
CA GLY A 68 3.28 15.29 1.54
C GLY A 68 3.53 15.42 0.04
N LYS A 69 3.06 16.53 -0.54
CA LYS A 69 3.69 17.09 -1.73
C LYS A 69 4.80 18.01 -1.23
N ASP A 70 6.02 17.81 -1.70
CA ASP A 70 7.03 18.87 -1.67
C ASP A 70 6.46 20.18 -2.26
#